data_AF-A0A6C0IWY0-F1
#
_entry.id   AF-A0A6C0IWY0-F1
#
_cell.length_a   1.000
_cell.length_b   1.000
_cell.length_c   1.000
_cell.angle_alpha   90.00
_cell.angle_beta   90.00
_cell.angle_gamma   90.00
#
_symmetry.space_group_name_H-M   'P 1'
#
loop_
_entity.id
_entity.type
_entity.pdbx_description
1 polymer ?
#
loop_
_entity_poly.entity_id
_entity_poly.type
_entity_poly.pdbx_seq_one_letter_code
_entity_poly.pdbx_strand_id
1 'polypeptide(L)'
;MSITAYELWVKYEKTITRIISAIQKDKEAAIPGIIAAIATEIIPAMMSDVGRVKSLGGTEKRELILETIELAIKKTFEELNKIPELAAASWDETLRDLLLTLVPPLIKLLISVEKNEIKFNKKVTGCFSCCTKS
;
A
#
# COMPACT_ATOMS: atom_id res chain seq x y z
N MET A 1 -7.63 21.44 -6.44
CA MET A 1 -7.81 20.11 -7.04
C MET A 1 -8.15 19.16 -5.91
N SER A 2 -9.36 18.62 -5.90
CA SER A 2 -9.69 17.41 -5.13
C SER A 2 -8.96 16.23 -5.79
N ILE A 3 -8.30 15.40 -5.00
CA ILE A 3 -7.71 14.14 -5.47
C ILE A 3 -8.52 12.99 -4.85
N THR A 4 -8.87 12.01 -5.66
CA THR A 4 -9.65 10.83 -5.26
C THR A 4 -8.76 9.61 -5.11
N ALA A 5 -9.24 8.59 -4.38
CA ALA A 5 -8.51 7.34 -4.21
C ALA A 5 -8.25 6.64 -5.56
N TYR A 6 -9.17 6.78 -6.51
CA TYR A 6 -9.05 6.24 -7.86
C TYR A 6 -7.94 6.93 -8.67
N GLU A 7 -7.88 8.26 -8.65
CA GLU A 7 -6.82 9.01 -9.35
C GLU A 7 -5.43 8.70 -8.79
N LEU A 8 -5.33 8.54 -7.46
CA LEU A 8 -4.09 8.12 -6.82
C LEU A 8 -3.74 6.67 -7.19
N TRP A 9 -4.73 5.76 -7.23
CA TRP A 9 -4.53 4.39 -7.69
C TRP A 9 -4.00 4.33 -9.13
N VAL A 10 -4.62 5.02 -10.09
CA VAL A 10 -4.17 5.06 -11.49
C VAL A 10 -2.70 5.47 -11.59
N LYS A 11 -2.24 6.39 -10.74
CA LYS A 11 -0.84 6.82 -10.69
C LYS A 11 0.11 5.70 -10.25
N TYR A 12 -0.31 4.85 -9.32
CA TYR A 12 0.53 3.81 -8.71
C TYR A 12 0.26 2.39 -9.20
N GLU A 13 -0.75 2.19 -10.04
CA GLU A 13 -1.24 0.90 -10.52
C GLU A 13 -0.09 0.01 -11.01
N LYS A 14 0.75 0.51 -11.93
CA LYS A 14 1.86 -0.28 -12.48
C LYS A 14 2.85 -0.75 -11.42
N THR A 15 3.15 0.11 -10.43
CA THR A 15 4.10 -0.23 -9.36
C THR A 15 3.50 -1.27 -8.42
N ILE A 16 2.23 -1.11 -8.05
CA ILE A 16 1.52 -2.03 -7.14
C ILE A 16 1.33 -3.40 -7.82
N THR A 17 0.86 -3.41 -9.07
CA THR A 17 0.68 -4.65 -9.84
C THR A 17 2.02 -5.38 -10.04
N ARG A 18 3.10 -4.66 -10.35
CA ARG A 18 4.44 -5.27 -10.48
C ARG A 18 4.89 -5.95 -9.18
N ILE A 19 4.73 -5.30 -8.03
CA ILE A 19 5.11 -5.85 -6.72
C ILE A 19 4.33 -7.14 -6.46
N ILE A 20 3.02 -7.11 -6.68
CA ILE A 20 2.15 -8.28 -6.44
C ILE A 20 2.50 -9.42 -7.41
N SER A 21 2.68 -9.14 -8.70
CA SER A 21 3.01 -10.18 -9.71
C SER A 21 4.41 -10.77 -9.56
N ALA A 22 5.41 -9.98 -9.13
CA ALA A 22 6.76 -10.50 -8.88
C ALA A 22 6.76 -11.52 -7.73
N ILE A 23 5.90 -11.28 -6.76
CA ILE A 23 5.81 -12.04 -5.53
C ILE A 23 4.97 -13.32 -5.67
N GLN A 24 4.01 -13.36 -6.60
CA GLN A 24 3.28 -14.59 -6.93
C GLN A 24 4.17 -15.76 -7.40
N LYS A 25 5.41 -15.47 -7.80
CA LYS A 25 6.41 -16.49 -8.16
C LYS A 25 6.94 -17.26 -6.93
N ASP A 26 6.76 -16.74 -5.71
CA ASP A 26 7.18 -17.36 -4.45
C ASP A 26 6.12 -17.15 -3.36
N LYS A 27 5.28 -18.17 -3.17
CA LYS A 27 4.03 -18.10 -2.39
C LYS A 27 4.24 -17.90 -0.88
N GLU A 28 5.31 -18.43 -0.31
CA GLU A 28 5.57 -18.33 1.14
C GLU A 28 6.26 -17.01 1.50
N ALA A 29 7.10 -16.47 0.60
CA ALA A 29 7.68 -15.15 0.75
C ALA A 29 6.70 -14.00 0.45
N ALA A 30 5.47 -14.32 0.04
CA ALA A 30 4.63 -13.35 -0.64
C ALA A 30 4.04 -12.25 0.23
N ILE A 31 3.43 -12.62 1.35
CA ILE A 31 2.80 -11.65 2.25
C ILE A 31 3.86 -10.71 2.85
N PRO A 32 4.98 -11.21 3.41
CA PRO A 32 6.01 -10.32 3.94
C PRO A 32 6.61 -9.40 2.86
N GLY A 33 6.81 -9.90 1.63
CA GLY A 33 7.32 -9.11 0.51
C GLY A 33 6.37 -8.00 0.08
N ILE A 34 5.06 -8.28 -0.02
CA ILE A 34 4.04 -7.29 -0.41
C ILE A 34 3.96 -6.21 0.67
N ILE A 35 3.91 -6.61 1.94
CA ILE A 35 3.87 -5.67 3.07
C ILE A 35 5.12 -4.81 3.11
N ALA A 36 6.30 -5.40 2.91
CA ALA A 36 7.56 -4.67 2.87
C ALA A 36 7.55 -3.61 1.76
N ALA A 37 7.20 -3.97 0.52
CA ALA A 37 7.19 -3.04 -0.59
C ALA A 37 6.10 -1.95 -0.45
N ILE A 38 4.93 -2.27 0.11
CA ILE A 38 3.91 -1.27 0.45
C ILE A 38 4.48 -0.27 1.48
N ALA A 39 5.17 -0.78 2.51
CA ALA A 39 5.73 0.03 3.58
C ALA A 39 6.91 0.90 3.16
N THR A 40 7.79 0.40 2.28
CA THR A 40 9.06 1.06 1.94
C THR A 40 9.03 1.85 0.64
N GLU A 41 8.15 1.51 -0.31
CA GLU A 41 8.08 2.15 -1.62
C GLU A 41 6.77 2.93 -1.79
N ILE A 42 5.63 2.26 -1.64
CA ILE A 42 4.31 2.82 -1.99
C ILE A 42 3.88 3.92 -1.01
N ILE A 43 3.81 3.58 0.29
CA ILE A 43 3.36 4.52 1.33
C ILE A 43 4.21 5.78 1.33
N PRO A 44 5.55 5.71 1.28
CA PRO A 44 6.36 6.91 1.24
C PRO A 44 6.12 7.82 0.03
N ALA A 45 5.97 7.23 -1.15
CA ALA A 45 5.66 7.98 -2.36
C ALA A 45 4.29 8.66 -2.25
N MET A 46 3.26 7.92 -1.83
CA MET A 46 1.90 8.45 -1.65
C MET A 46 1.86 9.56 -0.60
N MET A 47 2.58 9.42 0.51
CA MET A 47 2.67 10.47 1.53
C MET A 47 3.31 11.75 1.00
N SER A 48 4.36 11.65 0.17
CA SER A 48 4.97 12.82 -0.46
C SER A 48 3.97 13.53 -1.39
N ASP A 49 3.19 12.77 -2.16
CA ASP A 49 2.25 13.34 -3.12
C ASP A 49 1.00 13.94 -2.45
N VAL A 50 0.36 13.17 -1.58
CA VAL A 50 -0.84 13.60 -0.84
C VAL A 50 -0.48 14.68 0.19
N GLY A 51 0.72 14.67 0.75
CA GLY A 51 1.22 15.70 1.65
C GLY A 51 1.17 17.10 1.03
N ARG A 52 1.39 17.22 -0.30
CA ARG A 52 1.34 18.47 -1.06
C ARG A 52 -0.07 19.01 -1.29
N VAL A 53 -1.10 18.20 -1.08
CA VAL A 53 -2.51 18.59 -1.27
C VAL A 53 -2.96 19.45 -0.09
N LYS A 54 -3.03 20.77 -0.27
CA LYS A 54 -3.37 21.70 0.82
C LYS A 54 -4.85 21.71 1.21
N SER A 55 -5.72 21.18 0.36
CA SER A 55 -7.18 21.18 0.55
C SER A 55 -7.69 20.06 1.48
N LEU A 56 -6.82 19.16 1.93
CA LEU A 56 -7.18 18.03 2.80
C LEU A 56 -6.44 18.14 4.13
N GLY A 57 -7.14 17.83 5.22
CA GLY A 57 -6.56 17.65 6.55
C GLY A 57 -5.79 16.34 6.67
N GLY A 58 -4.91 16.24 7.67
CA GLY A 58 -4.02 15.08 7.83
C GLY A 58 -4.75 13.75 8.02
N THR A 59 -5.93 13.76 8.67
CA THR A 59 -6.77 12.56 8.80
C THR A 59 -7.34 12.13 7.46
N GLU A 60 -7.86 13.07 6.67
CA GLU A 60 -8.41 12.81 5.33
C GLU A 60 -7.33 12.31 4.38
N LYS A 61 -6.13 12.89 4.46
CA LYS A 61 -4.96 12.44 3.70
C LYS A 61 -4.57 11.00 4.04
N ARG A 62 -4.60 10.63 5.32
CA ARG A 62 -4.29 9.26 5.74
C ARG A 62 -5.37 8.28 5.26
N GLU A 63 -6.63 8.67 5.37
CA GLU A 63 -7.76 7.86 4.89
C GLU A 63 -7.66 7.64 3.38
N LEU A 64 -7.37 8.69 2.62
CA LEU A 64 -7.15 8.61 1.18
C LEU A 64 -6.05 7.62 0.81
N ILE A 65 -4.92 7.62 1.53
CA ILE A 65 -3.83 6.66 1.31
C ILE A 65 -4.30 5.23 1.60
N LEU A 66 -5.04 5.02 2.69
CA LEU A 66 -5.60 3.72 3.05
C LEU A 66 -6.54 3.20 1.96
N GLU A 67 -7.54 4.00 1.58
CA GLU A 67 -8.53 3.67 0.55
C GLU A 67 -7.85 3.35 -0.79
N THR A 68 -6.81 4.12 -1.18
CA THR A 68 -6.06 3.86 -2.41
C THR A 68 -5.36 2.50 -2.38
N ILE A 69 -4.73 2.13 -1.26
CA ILE A 69 -4.02 0.85 -1.15
C ILE A 69 -5.01 -0.31 -1.13
N GLU A 70 -6.13 -0.19 -0.40
CA GLU A 70 -7.18 -1.20 -0.40
C GLU A 70 -7.79 -1.40 -1.79
N LEU A 71 -8.06 -0.30 -2.50
CA LEU A 71 -8.55 -0.34 -3.88
C LEU A 71 -7.53 -1.01 -4.80
N ALA A 72 -6.25 -0.70 -4.65
CA ALA A 72 -5.20 -1.30 -5.46
C ALA A 72 -5.11 -2.81 -5.25
N ILE A 73 -5.17 -3.28 -3.99
CA ILE A 73 -5.21 -4.71 -3.68
C ILE A 73 -6.43 -5.35 -4.35
N LYS A 74 -7.63 -4.81 -4.16
CA LYS A 74 -8.85 -5.37 -4.77
C LYS A 74 -8.73 -5.46 -6.30
N LYS A 75 -8.28 -4.37 -6.94
CA LYS A 75 -8.12 -4.31 -8.40
C LYS A 75 -7.07 -5.27 -8.93
N THR A 76 -5.94 -5.40 -8.26
CA THR A 76 -4.91 -6.36 -8.70
C THR A 76 -5.43 -7.79 -8.62
N PHE A 77 -6.11 -8.17 -7.54
CA PHE A 77 -6.70 -9.52 -7.42
C PHE A 77 -7.86 -9.74 -8.42
N GLU A 78 -8.67 -8.72 -8.72
CA GLU A 78 -9.65 -8.78 -9.82
C GLU A 78 -8.99 -9.07 -11.18
N GLU A 79 -7.87 -8.42 -11.51
CA GLU A 79 -7.16 -8.66 -12.78
C GLU A 79 -6.47 -10.03 -12.81
N LEU A 80 -5.89 -10.47 -11.69
CA LEU A 80 -5.24 -11.78 -11.59
C LEU A 80 -6.25 -12.92 -11.75
N ASN A 81 -7.47 -12.78 -11.22
CA ASN A 81 -8.55 -13.74 -11.39
C ASN A 81 -9.09 -13.85 -12.83
N LYS A 82 -8.71 -12.94 -13.74
CA LYS A 82 -9.00 -13.09 -15.16
C LYS A 82 -8.03 -14.05 -15.86
N ILE A 83 -6.91 -14.40 -15.23
CA ILE A 83 -5.90 -15.30 -15.78
C ILE A 83 -6.29 -16.74 -15.40
N PRO A 84 -6.61 -17.61 -16.37
CA PRO A 84 -7.13 -18.95 -16.09
C PRO A 84 -6.22 -19.81 -15.21
N GLU A 85 -4.90 -19.69 -15.33
CA GLU A 85 -3.96 -20.45 -14.49
C GLU A 85 -3.93 -20.00 -13.02
N LEU A 86 -4.39 -18.77 -12.73
CA LEU A 86 -4.42 -18.19 -11.38
C LEU A 86 -5.82 -18.25 -10.76
N ALA A 87 -6.87 -18.10 -11.58
CA ALA A 87 -8.27 -18.14 -11.15
C ALA A 87 -8.69 -19.47 -10.50
N ALA A 88 -8.03 -20.57 -10.88
CA ALA A 88 -8.29 -21.89 -10.32
C ALA A 88 -7.72 -22.08 -8.91
N ALA A 89 -7.02 -21.09 -8.37
CA ALA A 89 -6.22 -21.25 -7.18
C ALA A 89 -6.88 -20.59 -5.96
N SER A 90 -7.30 -21.43 -4.99
CA SER A 90 -8.02 -21.03 -3.78
C SER A 90 -7.27 -20.08 -2.82
N TRP A 91 -6.01 -19.76 -3.12
CA TRP A 91 -5.16 -18.89 -2.29
C TRP A 91 -5.37 -17.40 -2.58
N ASP A 92 -5.98 -17.05 -3.70
CA ASP A 92 -6.15 -15.66 -4.13
C ASP A 92 -7.03 -14.87 -3.14
N GLU A 93 -8.18 -15.41 -2.75
CA GLU A 93 -9.08 -14.75 -1.80
C GLU A 93 -8.49 -14.67 -0.38
N THR A 94 -7.83 -15.73 0.08
CA THR A 94 -7.23 -15.75 1.43
C THR A 94 -6.08 -14.75 1.54
N LEU A 95 -5.23 -14.67 0.51
CA LEU A 95 -4.14 -13.71 0.47
C LEU A 95 -4.65 -12.27 0.40
N ARG A 96 -5.67 -12.01 -0.45
CA ARG A 96 -6.32 -10.70 -0.55
C ARG A 96 -6.87 -10.25 0.80
N ASP A 97 -7.64 -11.11 1.46
CA ASP A 97 -8.33 -10.76 2.70
C ASP A 97 -7.33 -10.57 3.85
N LEU A 98 -6.23 -11.34 3.86
CA LEU A 98 -5.13 -11.13 4.80
C LEU A 98 -4.45 -9.77 4.57
N LEU A 99 -4.15 -9.41 3.31
CA LEU A 99 -3.56 -8.11 2.98
C LEU A 99 -4.48 -6.96 3.37
N LEU A 100 -5.78 -7.05 3.05
CA LEU A 100 -6.78 -6.06 3.45
C LEU A 100 -6.93 -5.96 4.97
N THR A 101 -6.69 -7.05 5.71
CA THR A 101 -6.68 -7.03 7.18
C THR A 101 -5.43 -6.34 7.74
N LEU A 102 -4.28 -6.49 7.08
CA LEU A 102 -2.97 -6.00 7.56
C LEU A 102 -2.66 -4.56 7.16
N VAL A 103 -3.24 -4.05 6.06
CA VAL A 103 -2.99 -2.68 5.57
C VAL A 103 -3.47 -1.59 6.55
N PRO A 104 -4.70 -1.62 7.11
CA PRO A 104 -5.15 -0.60 8.06
C PRO A 104 -4.23 -0.43 9.29
N PRO A 105 -3.82 -1.50 10.02
CA PRO A 105 -2.89 -1.36 11.12
C PRO A 105 -1.50 -0.94 10.66
N LEU A 106 -1.03 -1.37 9.48
CA LEU A 106 0.25 -0.93 8.90
C LEU A 106 0.26 0.58 8.63
N ILE A 107 -0.80 1.12 8.04
CA ILE A 107 -0.95 2.55 7.77
C ILE A 107 -0.98 3.36 9.07
N LYS A 108 -1.73 2.89 10.08
CA LYS A 108 -1.74 3.52 11.42
C LYS A 108 -0.37 3.48 12.09
N LEU A 109 0.40 2.41 11.87
CA LEU A 109 1.74 2.26 12.40
C LEU A 109 2.72 3.23 11.73
N LEU A 110 2.68 3.34 10.40
CA LEU A 110 3.65 4.12 9.62
C LEU A 110 3.31 5.61 9.51
N ILE A 111 2.03 5.99 9.57
CA ILE A 111 1.56 7.36 9.36
C ILE A 111 0.94 7.93 10.63
N SER A 112 1.59 8.93 11.22
CA SER A 112 1.01 9.78 12.25
C SER A 112 0.36 11.02 11.63
N VAL A 113 -0.67 11.55 12.31
CA VAL A 113 -1.26 12.85 11.98
C VAL A 113 -0.88 13.83 13.08
N GLU A 114 -0.12 14.86 12.75
CA GLU A 114 0.36 15.88 13.67
C GLU A 114 0.03 17.26 13.12
N LYS A 115 -0.63 18.11 13.93
CA LYS A 115 -1.00 19.48 13.53
C LYS A 115 -1.69 19.55 12.16
N ASN A 116 -2.58 18.59 11.90
CA ASN A 116 -3.31 18.45 10.64
C ASN A 116 -2.45 18.09 9.41
N GLU A 117 -1.23 17.59 9.61
CA GLU A 117 -0.34 17.09 8.56
C GLU A 117 -0.04 15.60 8.77
N ILE A 118 0.10 14.86 7.68
CA ILE A 118 0.62 13.49 7.73
C ILE A 118 2.13 13.52 7.93
N LYS A 119 2.64 12.68 8.82
CA LYS A 119 4.08 12.46 9.04
C LYS A 119 4.37 10.99 9.18
N PHE A 120 5.61 10.60 8.87
CA PHE A 120 6.04 9.27 9.22
C PHE A 120 6.15 9.13 10.73
N ASN A 121 5.65 8.03 11.24
CA ASN A 121 5.76 7.70 12.64
C ASN A 121 7.22 7.38 12.98
N LYS A 122 7.85 8.33 13.69
CA LYS A 122 9.27 8.25 14.07
C LYS A 122 9.62 7.03 14.92
N LYS A 123 8.64 6.44 15.63
CA LYS A 123 8.84 5.22 16.42
C LYS A 123 9.14 3.98 15.56
N VAL A 124 8.81 4.03 14.27
CA VAL A 124 8.91 2.90 13.34
C VAL A 124 10.00 3.13 12.30
N THR A 125 10.25 4.39 11.91
CA THR A 125 11.31 4.74 10.96
C THR A 125 12.73 4.45 11.45
N GLY A 126 12.93 4.27 12.77
CA GLY A 126 14.21 3.83 13.34
C GLY A 126 14.65 2.43 12.88
N CYS A 127 13.73 1.58 12.43
CA CYS A 127 14.06 0.27 11.87
C CYS A 127 14.50 0.32 10.40
N PHE A 128 14.10 1.34 9.64
CA PHE A 128 14.42 1.43 8.20
C PHE A 128 15.74 2.14 7.91
N SER A 129 16.29 2.92 8.86
CA SER A 129 17.59 3.59 8.69
C SER A 129 18.80 2.67 8.91
N CYS A 130 18.60 1.40 9.29
CA CYS A 130 19.70 0.46 9.50
C CYS A 130 20.10 -0.36 8.26
N CYS A 131 19.35 -0.31 7.15
CA CYS A 131 19.66 -1.09 5.95
C CYS A 131 20.41 -0.32 4.85
N THR A 132 20.80 0.93 5.05
CA THR A 132 21.58 1.73 4.08
C THR A 132 23.02 2.01 4.51
N LYS A 133 23.52 1.34 5.54
CA LYS A 133 24.94 1.33 5.88
C LYS A 133 25.43 -0.09 6.16
N SER A 134 25.76 -0.82 5.10
CA SER A 134 26.87 -1.79 5.06
C SER A 134 27.20 -2.06 3.60
#